data_AF-A0A645I3R2-F1
#
_entry.id   AF-A0A645I3R2-F1
#
_cell.length_a   1.000
_cell.length_b   1.000
_cell.length_c   1.000
_cell.angle_alpha   90.00
_cell.angle_beta   90.00
_cell.angle_gamma   90.00
#
_symmetry.space_group_name_H-M   'P 1'
#
loop_
_entity.id
_entity.type
_entity.pdbx_description
1 polymer ?
#
loop_
_entity_poly.entity_id
_entity_poly.type
_entity_poly.pdbx_seq_one_letter_code
_entity_poly.pdbx_strand_id
1 'polypeptide(L)'
;MAIGTAAGAVLASVRMRLEGATKVIPMGIAMGLLVILMNVIYTLWLAIPFLVILGGLGGFLVVPMNALLQHRGHNLMGAGRSIAVQNFNEQAAILSMGAFYSLSSSLGLSAFGAITAFGLLVAGTMWLIGRWMAHNTRCHRKEMARLLGIARRDDH
;
A
#
# COMPACT_ATOMS: atom_id res chain seq x y z
N MET A 1 -8.09 -5.20 15.47
CA MET A 1 -7.51 -4.59 14.26
C MET A 1 -7.90 -3.11 14.12
N ALA A 2 -9.19 -2.75 14.19
CA ALA A 2 -9.68 -1.37 14.01
C ALA A 2 -9.02 -0.30 14.91
N ILE A 3 -8.73 -0.64 16.17
CA ILE A 3 -8.02 0.27 17.10
C ILE A 3 -6.57 0.50 16.65
N GLY A 4 -5.89 -0.55 16.19
CA GLY A 4 -4.51 -0.47 15.68
C GLY A 4 -4.44 0.35 14.40
N THR A 5 -5.37 0.15 13.46
CA THR A 5 -5.45 0.93 12.22
C THR A 5 -5.75 2.40 12.48
N ALA A 6 -6.66 2.70 13.42
CA ALA A 6 -6.99 4.07 13.80
C ALA A 6 -5.81 4.79 14.47
N ALA A 7 -5.15 4.14 15.44
CA ALA A 7 -3.97 4.69 16.10
C ALA A 7 -2.80 4.89 15.14
N GLY A 8 -2.56 3.94 14.24
CA GLY A 8 -1.53 4.02 13.20
C GLY A 8 -1.78 5.14 12.20
N ALA A 9 -3.04 5.33 11.77
CA ALA A 9 -3.43 6.42 10.88
C ALA A 9 -3.22 7.81 11.52
N VAL A 10 -3.55 7.96 12.81
CA VAL A 10 -3.34 9.22 13.54
C VAL A 10 -1.85 9.50 13.74
N LEU A 11 -1.03 8.49 14.09
CA LEU A 11 0.41 8.67 14.18
C LEU A 11 1.04 9.02 12.82
N ALA A 12 0.48 8.51 11.73
CA ALA A 12 0.95 8.79 10.38
C ALA A 12 0.66 10.22 9.92
N SER A 13 -0.56 10.69 10.15
CA SER A 13 -0.95 12.04 9.76
C SER A 13 -0.10 13.11 10.47
N VAL A 14 0.42 12.80 11.66
CA VAL A 14 1.29 13.70 12.43
C VAL A 14 2.77 13.56 12.05
N ARG A 15 3.24 12.35 11.68
CA ARG A 15 4.68 12.08 11.45
C ARG A 15 5.12 12.19 10.00
N MET A 16 4.23 11.96 9.03
CA MET A 16 4.58 11.90 7.61
C MET A 16 4.17 13.20 6.89
N ARG A 17 5.11 14.15 6.81
CA ARG A 17 5.04 15.24 5.83
C ARG A 17 5.44 14.72 4.44
N LEU A 18 4.49 14.80 3.52
CA LEU A 18 4.43 14.78 2.03
C LEU A 18 5.63 14.46 1.11
N GLU A 19 6.86 14.17 1.56
CA GLU A 19 8.03 13.98 0.68
C GLU A 19 8.28 12.51 0.24
N GLY A 20 7.32 11.61 0.43
CA GLY A 20 7.61 10.17 0.54
C GLY A 20 7.01 9.23 -0.51
N ALA A 21 6.54 9.67 -1.68
CA ALA A 21 5.90 8.77 -2.67
C ALA A 21 6.83 7.61 -3.14
N THR A 22 8.14 7.74 -2.98
CA THR A 22 9.12 6.67 -3.27
C THR A 22 9.38 5.76 -2.06
N LYS A 23 9.12 6.24 -0.83
CA LYS A 23 9.37 5.51 0.43
C LYS A 23 8.29 4.47 0.75
N VAL A 24 7.15 4.54 0.09
CA VAL A 24 6.01 3.62 0.30
C VAL A 24 6.20 2.26 -0.36
N ILE A 25 7.00 2.18 -1.44
CA ILE A 25 7.32 0.91 -2.12
C ILE A 25 8.11 -0.05 -1.20
N PRO A 26 9.24 0.35 -0.58
CA PRO A 26 9.96 -0.54 0.34
C PRO A 26 9.13 -0.89 1.59
N MET A 27 8.25 0.01 2.06
CA MET A 27 7.35 -0.28 3.18
C MET A 27 6.25 -1.30 2.81
N GLY A 28 5.72 -1.26 1.58
CA GLY A 28 4.78 -2.27 1.08
C GLY A 28 5.41 -3.67 0.99
N ILE A 29 6.67 -3.76 0.58
CA ILE A 29 7.43 -5.03 0.59
C ILE A 29 7.61 -5.52 2.03
N ALA A 30 8.03 -4.65 2.95
CA ALA A 30 8.20 -4.99 4.36
C ALA A 30 6.88 -5.49 4.98
N MET A 31 5.75 -4.86 4.65
CA MET A 31 4.42 -5.27 5.10
C MET A 31 4.03 -6.65 4.55
N GLY A 32 4.28 -6.93 3.27
CA GLY A 32 4.05 -8.26 2.67
C GLY A 32 4.87 -9.36 3.35
N LEU A 33 6.14 -9.08 3.69
CA LEU A 33 7.01 -10.00 4.43
C LEU A 33 6.55 -10.20 5.88
N LEU A 34 6.09 -9.14 6.55
CA LEU A 34 5.51 -9.22 7.90
C LEU A 34 4.25 -10.08 7.93
N VAL A 35 3.40 -10.03 6.90
CA VAL A 35 2.23 -10.91 6.80
C VAL A 35 2.64 -12.38 6.71
N ILE A 36 3.74 -12.70 6.01
CA ILE A 36 4.28 -14.07 5.97
C ILE A 36 4.76 -14.51 7.36
N LEU A 37 5.29 -13.61 8.18
CA LEU A 37 5.72 -13.93 9.56
C LEU A 37 4.56 -14.43 10.44
N MET A 38 3.32 -14.10 10.10
CA MET A 38 2.12 -14.59 10.80
C MET A 38 2.00 -16.12 10.76
N ASN A 39 2.60 -16.80 9.78
CA ASN A 39 2.64 -18.26 9.74
C ASN A 39 3.31 -18.88 10.96
N VAL A 40 4.31 -18.21 11.53
CA VAL A 40 5.09 -18.73 12.65
C VAL A 40 4.41 -18.42 13.99
N ILE A 41 3.31 -17.65 13.97
CA ILE A 41 2.58 -17.22 15.14
C ILE A 41 1.41 -18.19 15.40
N TYR A 42 1.63 -19.14 16.30
CA TYR A 42 0.60 -20.13 16.69
C TYR A 42 -0.17 -19.74 17.97
N THR A 43 0.27 -18.69 18.67
CA THR A 43 -0.28 -18.31 19.99
C THR A 43 -1.10 -17.03 19.90
N LEU A 44 -2.33 -17.07 20.38
CA LEU A 44 -3.29 -15.96 20.36
C LEU A 44 -2.73 -14.70 21.06
N TRP A 45 -1.99 -14.90 22.15
CA TRP A 45 -1.27 -13.85 22.89
C TRP A 45 -0.22 -13.10 22.08
N LEU A 46 0.41 -13.77 21.11
CA LEU A 46 1.40 -13.15 20.23
C LEU A 46 0.74 -12.59 18.96
N ALA A 47 -0.34 -13.22 18.49
CA ALA A 47 -1.11 -12.77 17.34
C ALA A 47 -1.79 -11.41 17.57
N ILE A 48 -2.38 -11.17 18.75
CA ILE A 48 -3.05 -9.91 19.08
C ILE A 48 -2.10 -8.69 18.96
N PRO A 49 -0.96 -8.62 19.67
CA PRO A 49 -0.06 -7.48 19.59
C PRO A 49 0.55 -7.36 18.18
N PHE A 50 0.85 -8.48 17.52
CA PHE A 50 1.34 -8.47 16.14
C PHE A 50 0.33 -7.84 15.17
N LEU A 51 -0.96 -8.23 15.26
CA LEU A 51 -2.04 -7.66 14.44
C LEU A 51 -2.32 -6.19 14.74
N VAL A 52 -2.11 -5.74 15.98
CA VAL A 52 -2.21 -4.31 16.34
C VAL A 52 -1.10 -3.51 15.68
N ILE A 53 0.15 -3.99 15.73
CA ILE A 53 1.30 -3.35 15.08
C ILE A 53 1.14 -3.36 13.56
N LEU A 54 0.77 -4.52 13.00
CA LEU A 54 0.55 -4.68 11.56
C LEU A 54 -0.59 -3.79 11.07
N GLY A 55 -1.70 -3.72 11.81
CA GLY A 55 -2.82 -2.80 11.53
C GLY A 55 -2.39 -1.33 11.63
N GLY A 56 -1.56 -0.99 12.60
CA GLY A 56 -0.99 0.35 12.75
C GLY A 56 -0.10 0.75 11.58
N LEU A 57 0.81 -0.14 11.16
CA LEU A 57 1.66 0.06 9.99
C LEU A 57 0.84 0.16 8.69
N GLY A 58 -0.17 -0.69 8.53
CA GLY A 58 -1.07 -0.65 7.36
C GLY A 58 -1.88 0.65 7.30
N GLY A 59 -2.49 1.06 8.42
CA GLY A 59 -3.22 2.33 8.51
C GLY A 59 -2.31 3.54 8.29
N PHE A 60 -1.05 3.45 8.75
CA PHE A 60 -0.05 4.49 8.54
C PHE A 60 0.30 4.69 7.06
N LEU A 61 0.24 3.64 6.25
CA LEU A 61 0.57 3.71 4.82
C LEU A 61 -0.63 4.10 3.95
N VAL A 62 -1.77 3.46 4.19
CA VAL A 62 -2.94 3.56 3.30
C VAL A 62 -3.60 4.93 3.37
N VAL A 63 -3.77 5.48 4.57
CA VAL A 63 -4.48 6.76 4.78
C VAL A 63 -3.80 7.95 4.09
N PRO A 64 -2.50 8.23 4.32
CA PRO A 64 -1.85 9.35 3.65
C PRO A 64 -1.67 9.12 2.15
N MET A 65 -1.51 7.87 1.70
CA MET A 65 -1.41 7.57 0.27
C MET A 65 -2.71 7.91 -0.47
N ASN A 66 -3.84 7.49 0.11
CA ASN A 66 -5.15 7.78 -0.43
C ASN A 66 -5.36 9.30 -0.49
N ALA A 67 -5.04 10.03 0.58
CA ALA A 67 -5.11 11.49 0.61
C ALA A 67 -4.20 12.16 -0.44
N LEU A 68 -2.96 11.68 -0.59
CA LEU A 68 -1.98 12.17 -1.57
C LEU A 68 -2.43 11.99 -3.01
N LEU A 69 -2.93 10.79 -3.34
CA LEU A 69 -3.49 10.50 -4.66
C LEU A 69 -4.74 11.34 -4.93
N GLN A 70 -5.49 11.71 -3.88
CA GLN A 70 -6.73 12.49 -3.96
C GLN A 70 -6.38 13.94 -4.27
N HIS A 71 -5.38 14.47 -3.57
CA HIS A 71 -4.81 15.78 -3.82
C HIS A 71 -4.22 15.90 -5.23
N ARG A 72 -3.39 14.93 -5.64
CA ARG A 72 -2.82 14.87 -7.00
C ARG A 72 -3.89 14.77 -8.07
N GLY A 73 -4.89 13.91 -7.85
CA GLY A 73 -6.01 13.74 -8.77
C GLY A 73 -6.90 14.98 -8.84
N HIS A 74 -7.09 15.70 -7.73
CA HIS A 74 -7.82 16.97 -7.71
C HIS A 74 -7.10 18.03 -8.55
N ASN A 75 -5.78 18.18 -8.37
CA ASN A 75 -4.96 19.12 -9.15
C ASN A 75 -4.89 18.78 -10.65
N LEU A 76 -4.96 17.50 -11.02
CA LEU A 76 -4.80 17.04 -12.42
C LEU A 76 -6.12 16.81 -13.18
N MET A 77 -7.20 16.42 -12.52
CA MET A 77 -8.45 15.94 -13.17
C MET A 77 -9.74 16.48 -12.54
N GLY A 78 -9.67 17.35 -11.52
CA GLY A 78 -10.83 17.89 -10.81
C GLY A 78 -11.37 16.96 -9.71
N ALA A 79 -11.85 17.57 -8.62
CA ALA A 79 -12.23 16.89 -7.37
C ALA A 79 -13.06 15.61 -7.56
N GLY A 80 -14.20 15.70 -8.26
CA GLY A 80 -15.13 14.59 -8.41
C GLY A 80 -14.58 13.42 -9.22
N ARG A 81 -13.77 13.70 -10.25
CA ARG A 81 -13.19 12.67 -11.11
C ARG A 81 -12.06 11.92 -10.40
N SER A 82 -11.29 12.61 -9.56
CA SER A 82 -10.25 11.98 -8.74
C SER A 82 -10.80 11.04 -7.67
N ILE A 83 -11.88 11.44 -6.99
CA ILE A 83 -12.54 10.61 -5.97
C ILE A 83 -13.14 9.35 -6.62
N ALA A 84 -13.77 9.49 -7.80
CA ALA A 84 -14.33 8.35 -8.51
C ALA A 84 -13.26 7.33 -8.94
N VAL A 85 -12.11 7.79 -9.45
CA VAL A 85 -11.00 6.90 -9.86
C VAL A 85 -10.39 6.19 -8.65
N GLN A 86 -10.27 6.86 -7.51
CA GLN A 86 -9.77 6.23 -6.29
C GLN A 86 -10.70 5.16 -5.76
N ASN A 87 -11.99 5.49 -5.62
CA ASN A 87 -12.98 4.52 -5.16
C ASN A 87 -13.03 3.31 -6.11
N PHE A 88 -13.00 3.55 -7.43
CA PHE A 88 -12.90 2.46 -8.40
C PHE A 88 -11.67 1.59 -8.18
N ASN A 89 -10.49 2.19 -7.99
CA ASN A 89 -9.24 1.45 -7.76
C ASN A 89 -9.26 0.65 -6.44
N GLU A 90 -9.75 1.24 -5.36
CA GLU A 90 -9.90 0.56 -4.06
C GLU A 90 -10.88 -0.60 -4.14
N GLN A 91 -12.06 -0.38 -4.72
CA GLN A 91 -13.08 -1.40 -4.87
C GLN A 91 -12.64 -2.52 -5.82
N ALA A 92 -11.94 -2.20 -6.91
CA ALA A 92 -11.35 -3.20 -7.80
C ALA A 92 -10.26 -4.02 -7.10
N ALA A 93 -9.44 -3.40 -6.25
CA ALA A 93 -8.45 -4.10 -5.45
C ALA A 93 -9.10 -5.05 -4.42
N ILE A 94 -10.12 -4.60 -3.69
CA ILE A 94 -10.88 -5.43 -2.75
C ILE A 94 -11.53 -6.62 -3.48
N LEU A 95 -12.14 -6.36 -4.64
CA LEU A 95 -12.79 -7.40 -5.44
C LEU A 95 -11.79 -8.40 -6.00
N SER A 96 -10.62 -7.95 -6.46
CA SER A 96 -9.53 -8.80 -6.92
C SER A 96 -8.97 -9.66 -5.79
N MET A 97 -8.78 -9.09 -4.59
CA MET A 97 -8.37 -9.84 -3.41
C MET A 97 -9.42 -10.87 -2.99
N GLY A 98 -10.70 -10.50 -3.00
CA GLY A 98 -11.81 -11.42 -2.70
C GLY A 98 -11.91 -12.56 -3.70
N ALA A 99 -11.73 -12.29 -5.00
CA ALA A 99 -11.66 -13.30 -6.05
C ALA A 99 -10.46 -14.23 -5.85
N PHE A 100 -9.28 -13.69 -5.53
CA PHE A 100 -8.08 -14.48 -5.26
C PHE A 100 -8.21 -15.34 -4.01
N TYR A 101 -8.81 -14.81 -2.93
CA TYR A 101 -9.11 -15.58 -1.72
C TYR A 101 -10.12 -16.70 -2.00
N SER A 102 -11.20 -16.41 -2.73
CA SER A 102 -12.21 -17.39 -3.12
C SER A 102 -11.61 -18.51 -3.98
N LEU A 103 -10.76 -18.16 -4.97
CA LEU A 103 -10.00 -19.13 -5.76
C LEU A 103 -9.06 -19.97 -4.90
N SER A 104 -8.34 -19.34 -3.97
CA SER A 104 -7.41 -20.05 -3.08
C SER A 104 -8.15 -21.03 -2.17
N SER A 105 -9.31 -20.63 -1.64
CA SER A 105 -10.16 -21.50 -0.82
C SER A 105 -10.79 -22.63 -1.65
N SER A 106 -11.18 -22.36 -2.89
CA SER A 106 -11.74 -23.35 -3.82
C SER A 106 -10.72 -24.43 -4.20
N LEU A 107 -9.45 -24.06 -4.31
CA LEU A 107 -8.33 -24.98 -4.57
C LEU A 107 -7.89 -25.78 -3.32
N GLY A 108 -8.55 -25.61 -2.17
CA GLY A 108 -8.24 -26.35 -0.94
C GLY A 108 -6.91 -25.98 -0.28
N LEU A 109 -6.37 -24.78 -0.58
CA LEU A 109 -5.15 -24.31 0.07
C LEU A 109 -5.40 -24.13 1.57
N SER A 110 -4.50 -24.68 2.39
CA SER A 110 -4.50 -24.41 3.83
C SER A 110 -4.33 -22.89 4.07
N ALA A 111 -4.82 -22.40 5.21
CA ALA A 111 -4.66 -21.00 5.60
C ALA A 111 -3.19 -20.53 5.50
N PHE A 112 -2.25 -21.43 5.80
CA PHE A 112 -0.80 -21.24 5.66
C PHE A 112 -0.39 -20.96 4.19
N GLY A 113 -0.91 -21.75 3.25
CA GLY A 113 -0.66 -21.60 1.82
C GLY A 113 -1.26 -20.30 1.27
N ALA A 114 -2.48 -19.96 1.69
CA ALA A 114 -3.15 -18.72 1.28
C ALA A 114 -2.41 -17.47 1.77
N ILE A 115 -2.00 -17.43 3.05
CA ILE A 115 -1.24 -16.30 3.63
C ILE A 115 0.12 -16.15 2.93
N THR A 116 0.81 -17.26 2.66
CA THR A 116 2.11 -17.23 1.98
C THR A 116 1.99 -16.75 0.54
N ALA A 117 1.02 -17.28 -0.22
CA ALA A 117 0.76 -16.87 -1.60
C ALA A 117 0.41 -15.38 -1.67
N PHE A 118 -0.42 -14.90 -0.76
CA PHE A 118 -0.80 -13.48 -0.69
C PHE A 118 0.38 -12.57 -0.35
N GLY A 119 1.17 -12.93 0.67
CA GLY A 119 2.36 -12.16 1.07
C GLY A 119 3.39 -12.09 -0.05
N LEU A 120 3.63 -13.19 -0.76
CA LEU A 120 4.53 -13.24 -1.92
C LEU A 120 4.01 -12.44 -3.11
N LEU A 121 2.69 -12.50 -3.37
CA LEU A 121 2.07 -11.72 -4.44
C LEU A 121 2.21 -10.22 -4.17
N VAL A 122 1.91 -9.76 -2.96
CA VAL A 122 2.06 -8.35 -2.55
C VAL A 122 3.52 -7.90 -2.61
N ALA A 123 4.45 -8.70 -2.06
CA ALA A 123 5.87 -8.37 -2.10
C ALA A 123 6.41 -8.36 -3.53
N GLY A 124 6.02 -9.34 -4.35
CA GLY A 124 6.43 -9.46 -5.75
C GLY A 124 5.89 -8.33 -6.63
N THR A 125 4.62 -7.99 -6.49
CA THR A 125 4.01 -6.85 -7.20
C THR A 125 4.67 -5.52 -6.82
N MET A 126 4.87 -5.26 -5.52
CA MET A 126 5.58 -4.07 -5.05
C MET A 126 7.03 -4.02 -5.53
N TRP A 127 7.71 -5.15 -5.58
CA TRP A 127 9.07 -5.24 -6.11
C TRP A 127 9.13 -4.98 -7.62
N LEU A 128 8.18 -5.51 -8.39
CA LEU A 128 8.04 -5.23 -9.83
C LEU A 128 7.77 -3.75 -10.09
N ILE A 129 6.87 -3.14 -9.32
CA ILE A 129 6.59 -1.69 -9.37
C ILE A 129 7.86 -0.90 -9.02
N GLY A 130 8.59 -1.30 -7.98
CA GLY A 130 9.86 -0.67 -7.59
C GLY A 130 10.93 -0.78 -8.68
N ARG A 131 11.06 -1.95 -9.32
CA ARG A 131 11.95 -2.15 -10.47
C ARG A 131 11.52 -1.30 -11.65
N TRP A 132 10.23 -1.25 -11.95
CA TRP A 132 9.70 -0.45 -13.05
C TRP A 132 9.94 1.03 -12.79
N MET A 133 9.73 1.51 -11.56
CA MET A 133 10.06 2.88 -11.16
C MET A 133 11.55 3.15 -11.31
N ALA A 134 12.43 2.28 -10.81
CA ALA A 134 13.88 2.44 -10.93
C ALA A 134 14.35 2.42 -12.41
N HIS A 135 13.75 1.56 -13.23
CA HIS A 135 14.01 1.52 -14.67
C HIS A 135 13.54 2.79 -15.36
N ASN A 136 12.33 3.26 -15.03
CA ASN A 136 11.74 4.46 -15.62
C ASN A 136 12.51 5.73 -15.20
N THR A 137 12.98 5.81 -13.95
CA THR A 137 13.84 6.90 -13.46
C THR A 137 15.22 6.90 -14.14
N ARG A 138 15.73 5.74 -14.55
CA ARG A 138 17.01 5.64 -15.29
C ARG A 138 16.87 5.99 -16.77
N CYS A 139 15.84 5.47 -17.46
CA CYS A 139 15.61 5.73 -18.89
C CYS A 139 15.05 7.15 -19.16
N HIS A 140 14.11 7.62 -18.35
CA HIS A 140 13.43 8.91 -18.54
C HIS A 140 13.92 9.97 -17.54
N ARG A 141 15.22 10.02 -17.27
CA ARG A 141 15.80 10.93 -16.25
C ARG A 141 15.47 12.40 -16.52
N LYS A 142 15.41 12.84 -17.78
CA LYS A 142 15.04 14.21 -18.17
C LYS A 142 13.54 14.51 -17.98
N GLU A 143 12.66 13.56 -18.32
CA GLU A 143 11.21 13.68 -18.12
C GLU A 143 10.85 13.69 -16.62
N MET A 144 11.50 12.82 -15.84
CA MET A 144 11.34 12.77 -14.38
C MET A 144 11.87 14.04 -13.70
N ALA A 145 13.00 14.59 -14.16
CA ALA A 145 13.50 15.88 -13.67
C ALA A 145 12.56 17.04 -14.02
N ARG A 146 11.94 17.01 -15.20
CA ARG A 146 10.92 17.99 -15.63
C ARG A 146 9.65 17.86 -14.79
N LEU A 147 9.15 16.65 -14.55
CA LEU A 147 7.96 16.37 -13.73
C LEU A 147 8.19 16.66 -12.24
N LEU A 148 9.39 16.39 -11.72
CA LEU A 148 9.80 16.83 -10.38
C LEU A 148 9.88 18.35 -10.29
N GLY A 149 10.37 19.03 -11.34
CA GLY A 149 10.39 20.49 -11.43
C GLY A 149 8.99 21.12 -11.47
N ILE A 150 8.03 20.50 -12.15
CA ILE A 150 6.63 20.91 -12.17
C ILE A 150 5.98 20.65 -10.81
N ALA A 151 6.17 19.46 -10.23
CA ALA A 151 5.64 19.11 -8.92
C ALA A 151 6.17 20.00 -7.78
N ARG A 152 7.38 20.56 -7.93
CA ARG A 152 7.96 21.50 -6.96
C ARG A 152 7.44 22.93 -7.09
N ARG A 153 6.79 23.27 -8.21
CA ARG A 153 6.18 24.59 -8.46
C ARG A 153 4.71 24.66 -8.06
N ASP A 154 4.00 23.53 -8.06
CA ASP A 154 2.60 23.44 -7.61
C ASP A 154 2.43 23.50 -6.08
N ASP A 155 3.53 23.54 -5.32
CA ASP A 155 3.55 23.64 -3.84
C ASP A 155 3.68 25.10 -3.34
N HIS A 156 3.47 26.11 -4.21
CA HIS A 156 3.45 27.54 -3.88
C HIS A 156 2.17 28.20 -4.39
#